data_AF-A0A819NKC0-F1
#
_entry.id   AF-A0A819NKC0-F1
#
_cell.length_a   1.000
_cell.length_b   1.000
_cell.length_c   1.000
_cell.angle_alpha   90.00
_cell.angle_beta   90.00
_cell.angle_gamma   90.00
#
_symmetry.space_group_name_H-M   'P 1'
#
loop_
_entity.id
_entity.type
_entity.pdbx_description
1 polymer ?
#
loop_
_entity_poly.entity_id
_entity_poly.type
_entity_poly.pdbx_seq_one_letter_code
_entity_poly.pdbx_strand_id
1 'polypeptide(L)'
;TRQYLRNIYNTKFYQKFLDHDPEVLAVEYPLVRVSRAQYDSNRKQLLINFNTEKSMILSTMFEVKYPNLILHVSNITRDGLCDGFTMNQISNDRIRIEYSYSSMNEQETEFNISFY
;
A
#
# COMPACT_ATOMS: atom_id res chain seq x y z
N THR A 1 13.16 12.35 -17.06
CA THR A 1 12.32 11.21 -17.47
C THR A 1 12.21 10.27 -16.28
N ARG A 2 11.10 10.34 -15.51
CA ARG A 2 10.90 9.50 -14.32
C ARG A 2 10.59 8.08 -14.79
N GLN A 3 11.52 7.15 -14.59
CA GLN A 3 11.34 5.75 -14.98
C GLN A 3 10.47 5.06 -13.93
N TYR A 4 9.27 4.67 -14.33
CA TYR A 4 8.35 3.82 -13.59
C TYR A 4 8.97 2.42 -13.42
N LEU A 5 8.91 1.86 -12.22
CA LEU A 5 9.49 0.55 -11.91
C LEU A 5 8.66 -0.58 -12.52
N ARG A 6 9.39 -1.49 -13.17
CA ARG A 6 8.96 -2.65 -13.96
C ARG A 6 8.24 -3.69 -13.11
N ASN A 7 7.29 -4.37 -13.76
CA ASN A 7 6.70 -5.66 -13.37
C ASN A 7 7.70 -6.59 -12.68
N ILE A 8 7.37 -7.06 -11.46
CA ILE A 8 8.04 -8.22 -10.88
C ILE A 8 6.98 -9.16 -10.30
N TYR A 9 6.71 -10.24 -11.03
CA TYR A 9 5.99 -11.39 -10.50
C TYR A 9 6.90 -12.07 -9.47
N ASN A 10 6.39 -12.33 -8.27
CA ASN A 10 7.02 -13.21 -7.26
C ASN A 10 8.28 -12.71 -6.51
N THR A 11 8.41 -11.42 -6.25
CA THR A 11 9.42 -10.92 -5.28
C THR A 11 8.78 -9.97 -4.28
N LYS A 12 9.12 -10.13 -3.00
CA LYS A 12 8.81 -9.20 -1.91
C LYS A 12 9.03 -7.76 -2.39
N PHE A 13 7.97 -7.05 -2.77
CA PHE A 13 8.07 -5.65 -3.15
C PHE A 13 8.46 -4.84 -1.92
N TYR A 14 9.50 -4.04 -2.05
CA TYR A 14 10.04 -3.26 -0.96
C TYR A 14 10.41 -1.92 -1.57
N GLN A 15 9.69 -0.88 -1.19
CA GLN A 15 9.98 0.48 -1.65
C GLN A 15 10.33 1.34 -0.46
N LYS A 16 11.63 1.66 -0.37
CA LYS A 16 12.18 2.70 0.47
C LYS A 16 12.33 3.97 -0.37
N PHE A 17 11.85 5.11 0.11
CA PHE A 17 12.00 6.40 -0.59
C PHE A 17 13.27 7.12 -0.10
N LEU A 18 13.31 7.46 1.18
CA LEU A 18 14.46 7.99 1.93
C LEU A 18 14.47 7.39 3.35
N ASP A 19 15.56 7.54 4.11
CA ASP A 19 15.69 6.97 5.47
C ASP A 19 14.64 7.48 6.47
N HIS A 20 14.01 8.63 6.19
CA HIS A 20 13.03 9.30 7.05
C HIS A 20 11.60 9.27 6.48
N ASP A 21 11.42 8.57 5.36
CA ASP A 21 10.13 8.46 4.69
C ASP A 21 9.43 7.16 5.09
N PRO A 22 8.11 7.09 5.02
CA PRO A 22 7.38 5.85 5.20
C PRO A 22 7.71 4.88 4.07
N GLU A 23 7.77 3.61 4.40
CA GLU A 23 8.20 2.51 3.55
C GLU A 23 7.07 1.50 3.39
N VAL A 24 6.83 1.07 2.15
CA VAL A 24 5.86 0.03 1.84
C VAL A 24 6.58 -1.32 1.86
N LEU A 25 6.20 -2.15 2.81
CA LEU A 25 6.65 -3.53 2.95
C LEU A 25 5.58 -4.43 2.32
N ALA A 26 5.84 -5.01 1.14
CA ALA A 26 4.84 -5.82 0.44
C ALA A 26 4.45 -7.07 1.23
N VAL A 27 3.16 -7.33 1.38
CA VAL A 27 2.19 -7.90 0.40
C VAL A 27 2.49 -9.35 0.08
N GLU A 28 2.05 -10.22 0.98
CA GLU A 28 1.84 -11.63 0.67
C GLU A 28 0.58 -11.79 -0.17
N TYR A 29 0.68 -11.66 -1.50
CA TYR A 29 -0.15 -12.48 -2.38
C TYR A 29 0.42 -12.54 -3.82
N PRO A 30 0.59 -13.73 -4.43
CA PRO A 30 1.20 -13.89 -5.77
C PRO A 30 0.41 -13.26 -6.93
N LEU A 31 -0.77 -12.68 -6.66
CA LEU A 31 -1.71 -12.19 -7.66
C LEU A 31 -2.00 -10.69 -7.56
N VAL A 32 -1.50 -10.02 -6.52
CA VAL A 32 -1.66 -8.58 -6.31
C VAL A 32 -0.33 -7.91 -6.59
N ARG A 33 -0.31 -6.92 -7.47
CA ARG A 33 0.88 -6.11 -7.73
C ARG A 33 0.70 -4.72 -7.19
N VAL A 34 1.79 -4.15 -6.70
CA VAL A 34 1.89 -2.71 -6.46
C VAL A 34 2.22 -2.04 -7.79
N SER A 35 1.26 -1.35 -8.39
CA SER A 35 1.47 -0.62 -9.65
C SER A 35 2.06 0.77 -9.41
N ARG A 36 1.87 1.33 -8.22
CA ARG A 36 2.44 2.62 -7.79
C ARG A 36 2.62 2.66 -6.28
N ALA A 37 3.72 3.25 -5.81
CA ALA A 37 3.88 3.70 -4.43
C ALA A 37 4.63 5.04 -4.46
N GLN A 38 4.09 6.07 -3.80
CA GLN A 38 4.68 7.40 -3.79
C GLN A 38 4.41 8.09 -2.45
N TYR A 39 5.45 8.66 -1.86
CA TYR A 39 5.33 9.58 -0.73
C TYR A 39 5.52 11.03 -1.17
N ASP A 40 4.62 11.92 -0.73
CA ASP A 40 4.76 13.38 -0.81
C ASP A 40 5.03 13.92 0.60
N SER A 41 6.28 14.33 0.84
CA SER A 41 6.72 14.85 2.14
C SER A 41 6.11 16.20 2.50
N ASN A 42 5.73 17.03 1.52
CA ASN A 42 5.08 18.32 1.80
C ASN A 42 3.65 18.10 2.33
N ARG A 43 2.97 17.08 1.78
CA ARG A 43 1.62 16.70 2.21
C ARG A 43 1.60 15.65 3.30
N LYS A 44 2.78 15.13 3.68
CA LYS A 44 2.96 13.96 4.55
C LYS A 44 2.01 12.82 4.16
N GLN A 45 1.96 12.47 2.88
CA GLN A 45 0.98 11.52 2.34
C GLN A 45 1.66 10.42 1.55
N LEU A 46 1.35 9.17 1.89
CA LEU A 46 1.77 7.97 1.15
C LEU A 46 0.59 7.45 0.33
N LEU A 47 0.79 7.31 -0.96
CA LEU A 47 -0.17 6.78 -1.90
C LEU A 47 0.34 5.45 -2.45
N ILE A 48 -0.51 4.43 -2.47
CA ILE A 48 -0.15 3.07 -2.93
C ILE A 48 -1.28 2.52 -3.78
N ASN A 49 -0.97 2.14 -5.03
CA ASN A 49 -1.92 1.50 -5.94
C ASN A 49 -1.60 0.03 -6.04
N PHE A 50 -2.64 -0.78 -5.89
CA PHE A 50 -2.61 -2.21 -6.05
C PHE A 50 -3.50 -2.60 -7.22
N ASN A 51 -3.02 -3.50 -8.07
CA ASN A 51 -3.85 -4.11 -9.09
C ASN A 51 -3.78 -5.64 -9.08
N THR A 52 -4.84 -6.28 -9.55
CA THR A 52 -4.91 -7.71 -9.81
C THR A 52 -5.46 -7.94 -11.21
N GLU A 53 -4.79 -8.81 -11.96
CA GLU A 53 -5.22 -9.28 -13.29
C GLU A 53 -6.16 -10.50 -13.19
N LYS A 54 -6.49 -10.95 -11.97
CA LYS A 54 -7.41 -12.07 -11.75
C LYS A 54 -8.78 -11.60 -11.29
N SER A 55 -9.77 -11.98 -12.09
CA SER A 55 -11.20 -11.97 -11.83
C SER A 55 -11.63 -12.89 -10.68
N MET A 56 -11.26 -12.58 -9.44
CA MET A 56 -11.69 -13.32 -8.26
C MET A 56 -11.76 -12.43 -7.02
N ILE A 57 -12.65 -12.79 -6.08
CA ILE A 57 -12.61 -12.23 -4.73
C ILE A 57 -11.31 -12.68 -4.09
N LEU A 58 -10.54 -11.72 -3.62
CA LEU A 58 -9.21 -11.96 -3.08
C LEU A 58 -8.98 -11.09 -1.84
N SER A 59 -8.72 -11.75 -0.72
CA SER A 59 -8.24 -11.11 0.50
C SER A 59 -6.71 -11.06 0.48
N THR A 60 -6.16 -9.89 0.80
CA THR A 60 -4.73 -9.64 0.82
C THR A 60 -4.40 -8.63 1.93
N MET A 61 -3.12 -8.34 2.09
CA MET A 61 -2.62 -7.41 3.10
C MET A 61 -1.39 -6.68 2.57
N PHE A 62 -1.07 -5.55 3.19
CA PHE A 62 0.22 -4.89 3.06
C PHE A 62 0.62 -4.23 4.36
N GLU A 63 1.90 -3.91 4.50
CA GLU A 63 2.41 -3.23 5.67
C GLU A 63 3.13 -1.95 5.31
N VAL A 64 3.05 -0.98 6.22
CA VAL A 64 3.76 0.29 6.10
C VAL A 64 4.58 0.48 7.35
N LYS A 65 5.88 0.66 7.16
CA LYS A 65 6.83 1.07 8.20
C LYS A 65 7.06 2.57 8.09
N TYR A 66 7.12 3.29 9.19
CA TYR A 66 7.34 4.74 9.16
C TYR A 66 8.07 5.20 10.42
N PRO A 67 8.91 6.25 10.34
CA PRO A 67 9.62 6.76 11.51
C PRO A 67 8.66 7.46 12.48
N ASN A 68 8.20 6.71 13.47
CA ASN A 68 7.20 7.14 14.46
C ASN A 68 7.59 8.35 15.32
N LEU A 69 8.87 8.73 15.34
CA LEU A 69 9.35 9.92 16.03
C LEU A 69 8.97 11.21 15.30
N ILE A 70 8.64 11.11 14.01
CA ILE A 70 8.43 12.25 13.11
C ILE A 70 7.07 12.16 12.41
N LEU A 71 6.53 10.95 12.25
CA LEU A 71 5.28 10.69 11.56
C LEU A 71 4.33 9.85 12.41
N HIS A 72 3.08 10.31 12.54
CA HIS A 72 1.99 9.55 13.11
C HIS A 72 0.87 9.37 12.09
N VAL A 73 0.35 8.15 11.98
CA VAL A 73 -0.77 7.86 11.06
C VAL A 73 -2.00 8.64 11.51
N SER A 74 -2.57 9.42 10.60
CA SER A 74 -3.69 10.31 10.88
C SER A 74 -4.99 9.80 10.29
N ASN A 75 -4.97 9.44 9.00
CA ASN A 75 -6.13 8.95 8.27
C ASN A 75 -5.68 8.01 7.16
N ILE A 76 -6.55 7.05 6.82
CA ILE A 76 -6.37 6.15 5.69
C ILE A 76 -7.65 6.20 4.89
N THR A 77 -7.55 6.63 3.63
CA THR A 77 -8.66 6.54 2.67
C THR A 77 -8.32 5.55 1.57
N ARG A 78 -9.37 5.09 0.90
CA ARG A 78 -9.25 4.21 -0.25
C ARG A 78 -10.09 4.73 -1.40
N ASP A 79 -9.62 4.47 -2.60
CA ASP A 79 -10.39 4.61 -3.83
C ASP A 79 -10.33 3.29 -4.62
N GLY A 80 -11.41 2.94 -5.32
CA GLY A 80 -11.50 1.72 -6.13
C GLY A 80 -12.40 0.61 -5.56
N LEU A 81 -12.30 -0.59 -6.15
CA LEU A 81 -13.21 -1.73 -5.92
C LEU A 81 -12.75 -2.61 -4.75
N CYS A 82 -12.89 -2.10 -3.53
CA CYS A 82 -12.55 -2.80 -2.31
C CYS A 82 -13.73 -2.80 -1.33
N ASP A 83 -14.12 -3.96 -0.80
CA ASP A 83 -15.30 -4.13 0.08
C ASP A 83 -15.08 -3.49 1.45
N GLY A 84 -13.89 -3.68 1.99
CA GLY A 84 -13.52 -3.29 3.35
C GLY A 84 -12.01 -3.25 3.46
N PHE A 85 -11.50 -2.41 4.34
CA PHE A 85 -10.16 -2.61 4.87
C PHE A 85 -10.18 -2.44 6.37
N THR A 86 -9.28 -3.14 7.03
CA THR A 86 -8.95 -2.95 8.44
C THR A 86 -7.51 -2.49 8.54
N MET A 87 -7.20 -1.73 9.58
CA MET A 87 -5.84 -1.34 9.91
C MET A 87 -5.54 -1.83 11.33
N ASN A 88 -4.43 -2.54 11.45
CA ASN A 88 -3.89 -3.05 12.71
C ASN A 88 -2.51 -2.43 12.94
N GLN A 89 -2.30 -1.81 14.09
CA GLN A 89 -0.97 -1.37 14.50
C GLN A 89 -0.17 -2.57 15.02
N ILE A 90 0.94 -2.89 14.36
CA ILE A 90 1.79 -4.05 14.69
C ILE A 90 2.89 -3.65 15.68
N SER A 91 3.45 -2.45 15.51
CA SER A 91 4.39 -1.81 16.42
C SER A 91 4.24 -0.29 16.34
N ASN A 92 4.99 0.45 17.17
CA ASN A 92 4.90 1.91 17.18
C ASN A 92 5.26 2.54 15.82
N ASP A 93 6.07 1.86 15.00
CA ASP A 93 6.59 2.29 13.70
C ASP A 93 6.03 1.47 12.52
N ARG A 94 5.02 0.62 12.74
CA ARG A 94 4.51 -0.30 11.71
C ARG A 94 3.01 -0.53 11.83
N ILE A 95 2.32 -0.39 10.70
CA ILE A 95 0.91 -0.77 10.53
C ILE A 95 0.77 -1.86 9.49
N ARG A 96 -0.29 -2.66 9.61
CA ARG A 96 -0.76 -3.63 8.63
C ARG A 96 -2.15 -3.23 8.19
N ILE A 97 -2.38 -3.23 6.88
CA ILE A 97 -3.69 -3.00 6.28
C ILE A 97 -4.11 -4.29 5.58
N GLU A 98 -5.27 -4.80 5.96
CA GLU A 98 -5.86 -6.01 5.38
C GLU A 98 -7.11 -5.60 4.61
N TYR A 99 -7.27 -6.08 3.38
CA TYR A 99 -8.37 -5.68 2.52
C TYR A 99 -8.78 -6.79 1.55
N SER A 100 -9.99 -6.67 1.00
CA SER A 100 -10.52 -7.62 0.03
C SER A 100 -11.04 -6.94 -1.22
N TYR A 101 -10.77 -7.55 -2.37
CA TYR A 101 -11.28 -7.19 -3.68
C TYR A 101 -12.72 -7.72 -3.86
N SER A 102 -13.62 -6.86 -4.36
CA SER A 102 -15.08 -7.03 -4.30
C SER A 102 -15.72 -7.81 -5.44
N SER A 103 -15.04 -8.01 -6.57
CA SER A 103 -15.71 -8.44 -7.82
C SER A 103 -14.94 -9.47 -8.65
N MET A 104 -15.51 -9.86 -9.80
CA MET A 104 -14.91 -10.80 -10.76
C MET A 104 -14.26 -10.08 -11.96
N ASN A 105 -13.85 -8.82 -11.85
CA ASN A 105 -13.12 -8.12 -12.92
C ASN A 105 -11.67 -7.86 -12.50
N GLU A 106 -10.83 -7.37 -13.42
CA GLU A 106 -9.54 -6.74 -13.08
C GLU A 106 -9.81 -5.55 -12.16
N GLN A 107 -9.02 -5.41 -11.08
CA GLN A 107 -9.32 -4.44 -10.03
C GLN A 107 -8.08 -3.62 -9.72
N GLU A 108 -8.27 -2.32 -9.73
CA GLU A 108 -7.35 -1.37 -9.13
C GLU A 108 -7.95 -0.84 -7.83
N THR A 109 -7.11 -0.73 -6.82
CA THR A 109 -7.45 0.00 -5.59
C THR A 109 -6.26 0.84 -5.20
N GLU A 110 -6.54 2.05 -4.72
CA GLU A 110 -5.55 2.98 -4.23
C GLU A 110 -5.80 3.23 -2.74
N PHE A 111 -4.74 3.15 -1.95
CA PHE A 111 -4.72 3.55 -0.55
C PHE A 111 -3.96 4.86 -0.40
N ASN A 112 -4.56 5.79 0.33
CA ASN A 112 -4.00 7.09 0.67
C ASN A 112 -3.85 7.16 2.19
N ILE A 113 -2.60 7.14 2.66
CA ILE A 113 -2.24 7.14 4.08
C ILE A 113 -1.63 8.49 4.42
N SER A 114 -2.35 9.27 5.23
CA SER A 114 -1.91 10.58 5.69
C SER A 114 -1.20 10.46 7.04
N PHE A 115 -0.18 11.29 7.23
CA PHE A 115 0.58 11.41 8.47
C PHE A 115 0.57 12.87 8.97
N TYR A 116 0.70 13.10 10.28
CA TYR A 116 0.96 14.43 10.86
C TYR A 116 2.29 14.49 11.59
#